data_AF-A0A7S0N9I3-F1
#
_entry.id   AF-A0A7S0N9I3-F1
#
_cell.length_a   1.000
_cell.length_b   1.000
_cell.length_c   1.000
_cell.angle_alpha   90.00
_cell.angle_beta   90.00
_cell.angle_gamma   90.00
#
_symmetry.space_group_name_H-M   'P 1'
#
loop_
_entity.id
_entity.type
_entity.pdbx_description
1 polymer ?
#
loop_
_entity_poly.entity_id
_entity_poly.type
_entity_poly.pdbx_seq_one_letter_code
_entity_poly.pdbx_strand_id
1 'polypeptide(L)'
;ALKTFDFAQSQDQYVGAGYGCDSCKTCFDSESYAIDGACPPDKCSPRAGTFPKCWDAQKLLANFSCSDKYSLNLSSVQSNNQLKVPTEAPEKTLRARFLTPFNRLVGALVVKQKRLKVLDYRSPNGSSQVCSFRNDSFSKYSRTADPSRGLICLDKEGQDAGFFGVDPVFAAFSTLYDGKLNPFDFYKKAEFASSVNPYGFFPHSYDGQKGGDKPMAEVFPEISGDFLLFFDEHVTSVRASKMIAYLKDGNFIDEQTSEITIEMNTINARNNILCKTVFTFTWQPGGKIQWDYSIFSVPIYLYDSGTKDKQSVLEYVCIIFLAINMLSELYDLLRAVKRFNIFKYLLSPANWLDWCHFVIMSIAWWLWYQQVNLTSQFKVDTGYTVLASPADETQARFFMTDSKEEAKFLAFSKSLYDLGQNLRTYTNMTSICVILF
;
A
#
# COMPACT_ATOMS: atom_id res chain seq x y z
N ALA A 1 46.06 29.51 -34.93
CA ALA A 1 45.15 30.62 -34.59
C ALA A 1 44.33 30.21 -33.37
N LEU A 2 44.84 30.57 -32.19
CA LEU A 2 44.23 30.31 -30.88
C LEU A 2 43.04 31.25 -30.70
N LYS A 3 41.87 30.72 -30.30
CA LYS A 3 40.75 31.49 -29.75
C LYS A 3 40.72 31.26 -28.25
N THR A 4 41.09 32.30 -27.51
CA THR A 4 40.85 32.50 -26.09
C THR A 4 39.35 32.60 -25.83
N PHE A 5 38.87 31.88 -24.81
CA PHE A 5 37.56 32.11 -24.19
C PHE A 5 37.80 32.88 -22.90
N ASP A 6 37.42 34.16 -22.90
CA ASP A 6 37.33 34.99 -21.72
C ASP A 6 36.11 34.57 -20.89
N PHE A 7 36.35 34.10 -19.68
CA PHE A 7 35.31 34.03 -18.64
C PHE A 7 35.16 35.43 -18.05
N ALA A 8 34.02 36.06 -18.30
CA ALA A 8 33.59 37.25 -17.60
C ALA A 8 33.48 36.94 -16.10
N GLN A 9 34.32 37.60 -15.31
CA GLN A 9 34.21 37.71 -13.87
C GLN A 9 32.88 38.42 -13.52
N SER A 10 31.92 37.70 -12.94
CA SER A 10 30.97 38.34 -12.03
C SER A 10 31.68 38.51 -10.69
N GLN A 11 32.36 39.64 -10.53
CA GLN A 11 32.67 40.17 -9.21
C GLN A 11 31.35 40.50 -8.54
N ASP A 12 30.96 39.69 -7.55
CA ASP A 12 30.27 40.21 -6.37
C ASP A 12 30.45 39.24 -5.18
N GLN A 13 31.14 39.77 -4.17
CA GLN A 13 31.15 39.37 -2.76
C GLN A 13 31.88 38.08 -2.35
N TYR A 14 33.21 38.07 -2.52
CA TYR A 14 34.08 37.55 -1.46
C TYR A 14 34.55 38.73 -0.61
N VAL A 15 34.05 38.83 0.62
CA VAL A 15 34.70 39.65 1.65
C VAL A 15 35.46 38.68 2.55
N GLY A 16 36.75 38.53 2.27
CA GLY A 16 37.70 38.13 3.30
C GLY A 16 37.88 39.30 4.25
N ALA A 17 37.30 39.20 5.44
CA ALA A 17 37.70 39.97 6.62
C ALA A 17 37.99 38.97 7.74
N GLY A 18 39.04 39.24 8.52
CA GLY A 18 39.80 38.25 9.27
C GLY A 18 39.05 37.42 10.33
N TYR A 19 39.61 36.23 10.60
CA TYR A 19 39.56 35.48 11.86
C TYR A 19 38.35 35.68 12.81
N GLY A 20 37.13 35.51 12.30
CA GLY A 20 35.91 35.51 13.11
C GLY A 20 34.72 34.97 12.33
N CYS A 21 33.81 34.28 13.01
CA CYS A 21 32.51 33.90 12.45
C CYS A 21 31.64 35.16 12.35
N ASP A 22 31.55 35.78 11.18
CA ASP A 22 30.58 36.87 10.96
C ASP A 22 29.15 36.33 10.79
N SER A 23 28.19 37.00 11.44
CA SER A 23 26.77 36.68 11.38
C SER A 23 26.14 37.03 10.02
N CYS A 24 25.08 36.29 9.67
CA CYS A 24 24.28 36.49 8.46
C CYS A 24 23.79 37.95 8.39
N LYS A 25 24.27 38.75 7.43
CA LYS A 25 24.00 40.21 7.30
C LYS A 25 22.51 40.60 7.25
N THR A 26 21.61 39.65 7.03
CA THR A 26 20.15 39.85 7.00
C THR A 26 19.45 39.61 8.33
N CYS A 27 20.13 39.09 9.34
CA CYS A 27 19.61 39.00 10.72
C CYS A 27 20.07 40.22 11.50
N PHE A 28 19.29 41.30 11.43
CA PHE A 28 19.40 42.35 12.43
C PHE A 28 18.79 41.83 13.73
N ASP A 29 19.52 42.00 14.82
CA ASP A 29 19.20 41.62 16.20
C ASP A 29 18.03 42.44 16.79
N SER A 30 17.04 42.79 15.96
CA SER A 30 15.79 43.37 16.41
C SER A 30 14.83 42.24 16.75
N GLU A 31 14.35 42.21 17.99
CA GLU A 31 13.43 41.23 18.58
C GLU A 31 12.17 40.92 17.75
N SER A 32 11.89 41.70 16.70
CA SER A 32 10.74 41.53 15.80
C SER A 32 10.89 40.42 14.74
N TYR A 33 12.08 39.87 14.50
CA TYR A 33 12.30 38.86 13.43
C TYR A 33 12.89 37.52 13.92
N ALA A 34 13.26 37.43 15.19
CA ALA A 34 13.70 36.20 15.81
C ALA A 34 12.51 35.50 16.47
N ILE A 35 12.31 34.22 16.15
CA ILE A 35 11.41 33.35 16.91
C ILE A 35 12.31 32.63 17.91
N ASP A 36 12.07 32.84 19.22
CA ASP A 36 12.87 32.27 20.31
C ASP A 36 14.37 32.60 20.29
N GLY A 37 14.75 33.79 19.78
CA GLY A 37 16.15 34.21 19.69
C GLY A 37 16.94 33.48 18.59
N ALA A 38 16.27 32.74 17.71
CA ALA A 38 16.86 32.11 16.54
C ALA A 38 16.31 32.72 15.25
N CYS A 39 17.19 32.95 14.27
CA CYS A 39 16.76 33.36 12.94
C CYS A 39 16.14 32.19 12.16
N PRO A 40 15.00 32.41 11.47
CA PRO A 40 14.33 31.34 10.76
C PRO A 40 15.15 30.88 9.54
N PRO A 41 15.23 29.56 9.28
CA PRO A 41 16.15 28.95 8.33
C PRO A 41 15.84 29.24 6.86
N ASP A 42 14.69 29.84 6.56
CA ASP A 42 14.27 30.30 5.24
C ASP A 42 14.94 31.63 4.82
N LYS A 43 15.47 32.40 5.78
CA LYS A 43 16.07 33.73 5.55
C LYS A 43 17.59 33.72 5.39
N CYS A 44 18.27 32.66 5.78
CA CYS A 44 19.70 32.44 5.53
C CYS A 44 19.86 31.23 4.60
N SER A 45 20.82 31.27 3.67
CA SER A 45 20.97 30.25 2.62
C SER A 45 20.88 28.82 3.19
N PRO A 46 20.40 27.82 2.42
CA PRO A 46 20.14 26.45 2.89
C PRO A 46 21.37 25.65 3.39
N ARG A 47 22.53 26.30 3.57
CA ARG A 47 23.71 25.79 4.28
C ARG A 47 23.82 26.27 5.74
N ALA A 48 22.93 27.14 6.22
CA ALA A 48 22.92 27.63 7.60
C ALA A 48 22.15 26.72 8.57
N GLY A 49 22.12 25.42 8.29
CA GLY A 49 21.74 24.42 9.29
C GLY A 49 22.65 24.56 10.50
N THR A 50 22.08 24.38 11.69
CA THR A 50 22.74 24.42 12.99
C THR A 50 24.15 23.84 12.93
N PHE A 51 25.17 24.72 12.83
CA PHE A 51 26.53 24.29 13.06
C PHE A 51 26.59 23.75 14.49
N PRO A 52 27.06 22.52 14.74
CA PRO A 52 27.42 22.12 16.08
C PRO A 52 28.40 23.17 16.60
N LYS A 53 28.18 23.66 17.84
CA LYS A 53 28.99 24.69 18.54
C LYS A 53 30.35 24.84 17.89
N CYS A 54 30.58 25.96 17.18
CA CYS A 54 31.76 26.24 16.35
C CYS A 54 32.95 25.36 16.75
N TRP A 55 33.22 24.32 15.97
CA TRP A 55 34.46 23.56 16.17
C TRP A 55 35.60 24.50 15.86
N ASP A 56 36.37 24.81 16.90
CA ASP A 56 37.54 25.66 16.82
C ASP A 56 38.50 25.09 15.76
N ALA A 57 38.62 25.81 14.65
CA ALA A 57 39.50 25.42 13.55
C ALA A 57 40.95 25.27 14.02
N GLN A 58 41.38 25.99 15.06
CA GLN A 58 42.70 25.78 15.66
C GLN A 58 42.81 24.42 16.36
N LYS A 59 41.74 23.91 16.99
CA LYS A 59 41.75 22.58 17.61
C LYS A 59 41.77 21.45 16.58
N LEU A 60 41.13 21.63 15.44
CA LEU A 60 41.21 20.71 14.31
C LEU A 60 42.61 20.73 13.67
N LEU A 61 43.20 21.91 13.49
CA LEU A 61 44.52 22.04 12.86
C LEU A 61 45.70 21.69 13.80
N ALA A 62 45.51 21.73 15.12
CA ALA A 62 46.59 21.49 16.09
C ALA A 62 47.12 20.04 16.08
N ASN A 63 46.31 19.05 15.66
CA ASN A 63 46.69 17.63 15.71
C ASN A 63 46.29 16.81 14.46
N PHE A 64 45.72 17.42 13.42
CA PHE A 64 45.31 16.70 12.21
C PHE A 64 46.44 16.70 11.16
N SER A 65 47.31 15.71 11.25
CA SER A 65 48.31 15.39 10.22
C SER A 65 47.63 14.61 9.07
N CYS A 66 47.01 15.31 8.12
CA CYS A 66 46.75 14.71 6.82
C CYS A 66 48.10 14.49 6.12
N SER A 67 48.43 13.23 5.82
CA SER A 67 49.49 12.96 4.85
C SER A 67 48.98 13.43 3.49
N ASP A 68 49.43 14.60 3.04
CA ASP A 68 49.11 15.22 1.75
C ASP A 68 49.60 14.41 0.53
N LYS A 69 49.91 13.13 0.71
CA LYS A 69 50.50 12.25 -0.31
C LYS A 69 49.56 11.16 -0.82
N TYR A 70 48.26 11.40 -0.83
CA TYR A 70 47.42 10.71 -1.81
C TYR A 70 47.40 11.54 -3.09
N SER A 71 48.44 11.39 -3.91
CA SER A 71 48.40 11.84 -5.30
C SER A 71 47.39 10.96 -6.04
N LEU A 72 46.15 11.42 -6.10
CA LEU A 72 45.13 10.77 -6.92
C LEU A 72 45.49 11.06 -8.37
N ASN A 73 46.20 10.11 -8.99
CA ASN A 73 46.78 10.28 -10.31
C ASN A 73 45.68 10.13 -11.37
N LEU A 74 44.89 11.18 -11.58
CA LEU A 74 43.82 11.24 -12.58
C LEU A 74 44.33 10.99 -14.02
N SER A 75 45.63 11.14 -14.25
CA SER A 75 46.27 10.92 -15.56
C SER A 75 46.38 9.44 -15.97
N SER A 76 46.31 8.49 -15.03
CA SER A 76 46.29 7.05 -15.37
C SER A 76 44.91 6.55 -15.81
N VAL A 77 43.85 7.33 -15.58
CA VAL A 77 42.48 7.02 -16.04
C VAL A 77 42.21 7.60 -17.44
N GLN A 78 42.86 8.71 -17.80
CA GLN A 78 42.67 9.35 -19.11
C GLN A 78 43.56 8.78 -20.24
N SER A 79 44.65 8.08 -19.93
CA SER A 79 45.61 7.62 -20.95
C SER A 79 45.23 6.29 -21.62
N ASN A 80 44.27 5.54 -21.08
CA ASN A 80 43.67 4.41 -21.77
C ASN A 80 42.43 4.88 -22.54
N ASN A 81 42.66 5.36 -23.77
CA ASN A 81 41.70 5.74 -24.82
C ASN A 81 40.75 4.58 -25.26
N GLN A 82 40.52 3.58 -24.40
CA GLN A 82 39.59 2.47 -24.58
C GLN A 82 38.77 2.15 -23.32
N LEU A 83 38.62 3.09 -22.39
CA LEU A 83 37.48 3.04 -21.48
C LEU A 83 36.22 3.32 -22.31
N LYS A 84 35.70 2.27 -22.95
CA LYS A 84 34.28 2.16 -23.27
C LYS A 84 33.57 2.40 -21.94
N VAL A 85 33.20 3.65 -21.67
CA VAL A 85 32.19 3.97 -20.66
C VAL A 85 31.04 3.03 -21.03
N PRO A 86 30.69 2.04 -20.20
CA PRO A 86 29.58 1.16 -20.50
C PRO A 86 28.39 2.07 -20.76
N THR A 87 28.04 2.22 -22.04
CA THR A 87 27.08 3.24 -22.49
C THR A 87 25.67 2.89 -22.01
N GLU A 88 25.52 1.66 -21.51
CA GLU A 88 24.32 1.16 -20.89
C GLU A 88 24.73 0.63 -19.52
N ALA A 89 24.28 1.30 -18.46
CA ALA A 89 24.26 0.69 -17.14
C ALA A 89 23.53 -0.66 -17.29
N PRO A 90 24.07 -1.76 -16.75
CA PRO A 90 23.43 -3.06 -16.88
C PRO A 90 21.98 -2.94 -16.45
N GLU A 91 21.08 -3.42 -17.31
CA GLU A 91 19.64 -3.39 -17.07
C GLU A 91 19.39 -3.91 -15.65
N LYS A 92 18.79 -3.07 -14.81
CA LYS A 92 18.71 -3.32 -13.37
C LYS A 92 17.79 -4.50 -13.14
N THR A 93 18.34 -5.70 -13.15
CA THR A 93 17.58 -6.93 -12.98
C THR A 93 16.86 -6.89 -11.64
N LEU A 94 15.54 -6.96 -11.70
CA LEU A 94 14.63 -7.14 -10.57
C LEU A 94 15.15 -8.24 -9.63
N ARG A 95 15.49 -7.86 -8.40
CA ARG A 95 15.86 -8.83 -7.37
C ARG A 95 14.59 -9.41 -6.78
N ALA A 96 14.37 -10.71 -6.97
CA ALA A 96 13.28 -11.42 -6.33
C ALA A 96 13.31 -11.22 -4.80
N ARG A 97 12.17 -10.82 -4.23
CA ARG A 97 11.99 -10.63 -2.79
C ARG A 97 11.39 -11.87 -2.18
N PHE A 98 11.96 -12.34 -1.08
CA PHE A 98 11.52 -13.54 -0.38
C PHE A 98 11.09 -13.17 1.04
N LEU A 99 9.88 -13.57 1.43
CA LEU A 99 9.36 -13.44 2.80
C LEU A 99 9.85 -14.58 3.68
N THR A 100 9.97 -15.76 3.09
CA THR A 100 10.58 -16.95 3.68
C THR A 100 11.50 -17.59 2.63
N PRO A 101 12.37 -18.55 2.99
CA PRO A 101 13.25 -19.21 2.02
C PRO A 101 12.53 -19.84 0.81
N PHE A 102 11.21 -20.09 0.91
CA PHE A 102 10.42 -20.73 -0.13
C PHE A 102 9.29 -19.86 -0.70
N ASN A 103 8.93 -18.77 -0.03
CA ASN A 103 7.83 -17.89 -0.45
C ASN A 103 8.39 -16.59 -1.01
N ARG A 104 8.27 -16.44 -2.33
CA ARG A 104 8.61 -15.21 -3.05
C ARG A 104 7.42 -14.25 -3.02
N LEU A 105 7.64 -12.96 -2.78
CA LEU A 105 6.63 -11.93 -2.93
C LEU A 105 6.25 -11.77 -4.41
N VAL A 106 4.97 -11.59 -4.71
CA VAL A 106 4.45 -11.36 -6.06
C VAL A 106 3.79 -9.99 -6.10
N GLY A 107 4.45 -9.02 -6.75
CA GLY A 107 4.02 -7.63 -6.81
C GLY A 107 4.25 -6.87 -5.51
N ALA A 108 3.43 -5.84 -5.26
CA ALA A 108 3.60 -4.93 -4.13
C ALA A 108 2.94 -5.45 -2.85
N LEU A 109 3.47 -5.05 -1.70
CA LEU A 109 2.71 -5.07 -0.44
C LEU A 109 1.78 -3.85 -0.43
N VAL A 110 0.49 -4.07 -0.17
CA VAL A 110 -0.52 -3.01 -0.16
C VAL A 110 -0.87 -2.69 1.29
N VAL A 111 -0.85 -1.42 1.64
CA VAL A 111 -1.45 -0.91 2.87
C VAL A 111 -2.68 -0.10 2.46
N LYS A 112 -3.86 -0.57 2.85
CA LYS A 112 -5.13 0.11 2.66
C LYS A 112 -5.54 0.76 3.97
N GLN A 113 -6.05 1.97 3.91
CA GLN A 113 -6.63 2.64 5.06
C GLN A 113 -8.03 3.14 4.72
N LYS A 114 -8.95 2.87 5.63
CA LYS A 114 -10.28 3.49 5.66
C LYS A 114 -10.31 4.54 6.76
N ARG A 115 -10.87 5.70 6.42
CA ARG A 115 -11.05 6.84 7.32
C ARG A 115 -12.53 7.11 7.51
N LEU A 116 -12.92 7.40 8.75
CA LEU A 116 -14.27 7.82 9.10
C LEU A 116 -14.49 9.26 8.69
N LYS A 117 -15.68 9.54 8.18
CA LYS A 117 -16.10 10.89 7.83
C LYS A 117 -16.29 11.73 9.08
N VAL A 118 -15.68 12.92 9.10
CA VAL A 118 -16.00 13.92 10.12
C VAL A 118 -17.42 14.43 9.88
N LEU A 119 -18.26 14.34 10.91
CA LEU A 119 -19.56 14.98 10.90
C LEU A 119 -19.36 16.47 11.11
N ASP A 120 -19.70 17.24 10.08
CA ASP A 120 -19.64 18.69 10.12
C ASP A 120 -20.65 19.20 11.16
N TYR A 121 -20.15 19.79 12.24
CA TYR A 121 -20.97 20.19 13.40
C TYR A 121 -21.98 21.31 13.06
N ARG A 122 -21.88 21.93 11.88
CA ARG A 122 -22.79 22.98 11.42
C ARG A 122 -23.97 22.39 10.66
N SER A 123 -25.06 22.14 11.39
CA SER A 123 -26.39 22.03 10.79
C SER A 123 -26.75 23.36 10.10
N PRO A 124 -27.27 23.34 8.86
CA PRO A 124 -27.81 24.52 8.17
C PRO A 124 -28.91 25.25 8.97
N ASN A 125 -29.54 24.54 9.91
CA ASN A 125 -30.66 25.04 10.71
C ASN A 125 -30.25 25.48 12.14
N GLY A 126 -28.95 25.55 12.44
CA GLY A 126 -28.46 25.93 13.78
C GLY A 126 -28.71 24.90 14.89
N SER A 127 -29.29 23.74 14.57
CA SER A 127 -29.40 22.60 15.49
C SER A 127 -28.10 21.82 15.49
N SER A 128 -27.20 22.11 16.44
CA SER A 128 -25.97 21.32 16.66
C SER A 128 -26.28 19.83 16.62
N GLN A 129 -25.79 19.12 15.59
CA GLN A 129 -25.79 17.66 15.61
C GLN A 129 -24.74 17.26 16.65
N VAL A 130 -25.21 17.02 17.87
CA VAL A 130 -24.36 16.53 18.94
C VAL A 130 -24.00 15.10 18.59
N CYS A 131 -22.71 14.75 18.65
CA CYS A 131 -22.22 13.37 18.66
C CYS A 131 -23.25 12.50 19.41
N SER A 132 -23.89 11.56 18.71
CA SER A 132 -24.97 10.77 19.30
C SER A 132 -24.36 9.78 20.30
N PHE A 133 -24.22 10.22 21.55
CA PHE A 133 -23.84 9.37 22.66
C PHE A 133 -25.09 8.68 23.20
N ARG A 134 -25.06 7.35 23.35
CA ARG A 134 -26.12 6.59 24.04
C ARG A 134 -26.38 7.09 25.46
N ASN A 135 -25.39 7.73 26.10
CA ASN A 135 -25.49 8.24 27.45
C ASN A 135 -25.66 9.77 27.43
N ASP A 136 -26.82 10.23 27.91
CA ASP A 136 -27.19 11.65 27.97
C ASP A 136 -26.18 12.49 28.79
N SER A 137 -25.57 11.90 29.83
CA SER A 137 -24.54 12.57 30.63
C SER A 137 -23.25 12.83 29.84
N PHE A 138 -22.85 11.91 28.95
CA PHE A 138 -21.73 12.12 28.03
C PHE A 138 -22.07 13.12 26.92
N SER A 139 -23.31 13.09 26.44
CA SER A 139 -23.83 14.11 25.51
C SER A 139 -23.81 15.51 26.14
N LYS A 140 -24.13 15.63 27.44
CA LYS A 140 -24.05 16.90 28.17
C LYS A 140 -22.60 17.32 28.41
N TYR A 141 -21.73 16.41 28.83
CA TYR A 141 -20.31 16.70 29.04
C TYR A 141 -19.61 17.15 27.75
N SER A 142 -19.82 16.44 26.63
CA SER A 142 -19.25 16.79 25.33
C SER A 142 -19.72 18.15 24.81
N ARG A 143 -20.96 18.57 25.12
CA ARG A 143 -21.45 19.93 24.82
C ARG A 143 -20.79 21.02 25.66
N THR A 144 -20.39 20.69 26.90
CA THR A 144 -19.71 21.63 27.82
C THR A 144 -18.19 21.62 27.67
N ALA A 145 -17.63 20.55 27.10
CA ALA A 145 -16.22 20.48 26.76
C ALA A 145 -15.95 21.52 25.67
N ASP A 146 -15.00 22.40 25.95
CA ASP A 146 -14.70 23.58 25.13
C ASP A 146 -14.59 23.23 23.64
N PRO A 147 -15.45 23.79 22.76
CA PRO A 147 -15.39 23.54 21.32
C PRO A 147 -14.06 23.98 20.69
N SER A 148 -13.26 24.82 21.37
CA SER A 148 -11.91 25.16 20.93
C SER A 148 -10.89 24.02 21.13
N ARG A 149 -11.24 22.99 21.92
CA ARG A 149 -10.47 21.73 22.01
C ARG A 149 -10.93 20.66 21.00
N GLY A 150 -11.82 21.02 20.07
CA GLY A 150 -12.07 20.27 18.83
C GLY A 150 -12.54 18.84 19.05
N LEU A 151 -13.71 18.64 19.66
CA LEU A 151 -14.31 17.31 19.73
C LEU A 151 -14.77 16.87 18.33
N ILE A 152 -14.01 16.00 17.68
CA ILE A 152 -14.33 15.51 16.33
C ILE A 152 -15.39 14.40 16.45
N CYS A 153 -16.57 14.67 15.91
CA CYS A 153 -17.60 13.65 15.76
C CYS A 153 -17.33 12.85 14.48
N LEU A 154 -17.12 11.54 14.62
CA LEU A 154 -16.90 10.64 13.49
C LEU A 154 -18.18 9.88 13.16
N ASP A 155 -18.55 9.89 11.89
CA ASP A 155 -19.58 9.03 11.35
C ASP A 155 -19.04 7.60 11.25
N LYS A 156 -19.69 6.64 11.89
CA LYS A 156 -19.27 5.24 11.87
C LYS A 156 -19.53 4.57 10.53
N GLU A 157 -20.51 5.06 9.79
CA GLU A 157 -20.92 4.49 8.51
C GLU A 157 -20.35 5.32 7.34
N GLY A 158 -20.14 6.62 7.56
CA GLY A 158 -19.54 7.52 6.59
C GLY A 158 -18.05 7.29 6.39
N GLN A 159 -17.64 7.21 5.13
CA GLN A 159 -16.24 7.15 4.72
C GLN A 159 -15.74 8.53 4.28
N ASP A 160 -14.57 8.93 4.75
CA ASP A 160 -13.85 10.11 4.27
C ASP A 160 -12.96 9.74 3.08
N ALA A 161 -13.25 10.33 1.91
CA ALA A 161 -12.43 10.19 0.70
C ALA A 161 -11.64 11.48 0.39
N GLY A 162 -11.63 12.46 1.30
CA GLY A 162 -10.89 13.71 1.12
C GLY A 162 -9.38 13.51 1.26
N PHE A 163 -8.60 14.36 0.58
CA PHE A 163 -7.15 14.38 0.75
C PHE A 163 -6.80 14.71 2.21
N PHE A 164 -5.76 14.08 2.74
CA PHE A 164 -5.38 14.29 4.14
C PHE A 164 -3.88 14.12 4.38
N GLY A 165 -3.49 14.38 5.63
CA GLY A 165 -2.09 14.40 6.05
C GLY A 165 -1.32 15.56 5.45
N VAL A 166 -0.01 15.57 5.69
CA VAL A 166 0.92 16.55 5.12
C VAL A 166 2.05 15.77 4.45
N ASP A 167 2.51 16.19 3.28
CA ASP A 167 3.73 15.64 2.70
C ASP A 167 4.95 16.03 3.55
N PRO A 168 5.61 15.07 4.21
CA PRO A 168 6.73 15.35 5.11
C PRO A 168 7.96 15.91 4.40
N VAL A 169 8.10 15.71 3.09
CA VAL A 169 9.23 16.27 2.31
C VAL A 169 9.20 17.80 2.33
N PHE A 170 8.02 18.41 2.47
CA PHE A 170 7.85 19.87 2.55
C PHE A 170 7.58 20.36 3.97
N ALA A 171 7.52 19.47 4.96
CA ALA A 171 7.26 19.81 6.34
C ALA A 171 8.57 19.94 7.13
N ALA A 172 8.91 21.16 7.58
CA ALA A 172 10.17 21.45 8.27
C ALA A 172 10.44 20.64 9.54
N PHE A 173 9.41 20.02 10.14
CA PHE A 173 9.56 19.16 11.32
C PHE A 173 9.96 17.71 10.96
N SER A 174 9.81 17.30 9.69
CA SER A 174 10.08 15.93 9.27
C SER A 174 11.57 15.68 9.05
N THR A 175 11.97 14.44 9.31
CA THR A 175 13.31 13.94 8.93
C THR A 175 13.52 13.84 7.41
N LEU A 176 12.45 13.91 6.62
CA LEU A 176 12.47 13.85 5.16
C LEU A 176 12.48 15.24 4.50
N TYR A 177 12.45 16.32 5.28
CA TYR A 177 12.35 17.66 4.76
C TYR A 177 13.49 18.00 3.79
N ASP A 178 13.14 18.45 2.58
CA ASP A 178 14.09 18.99 1.61
C ASP A 178 13.66 20.39 1.15
N GLY A 179 14.22 21.41 1.82
CA GLY A 179 13.96 22.81 1.49
C GLY A 179 14.47 23.27 0.12
N LYS A 180 15.14 22.41 -0.66
CA LYS A 180 15.52 22.72 -2.05
C LYS A 180 14.39 22.44 -3.04
N LEU A 181 13.44 21.58 -2.66
CA LEU A 181 12.33 21.21 -3.53
C LEU A 181 11.22 22.26 -3.43
N ASN A 182 10.64 22.61 -4.57
CA ASN A 182 9.49 23.50 -4.62
C ASN A 182 8.20 22.66 -4.73
N PRO A 183 7.25 22.75 -3.78
CA PRO A 183 6.04 21.92 -3.80
C PRO A 183 5.19 22.14 -5.05
N PHE A 184 5.24 23.32 -5.68
CA PHE A 184 4.49 23.61 -6.90
C PHE A 184 4.99 22.85 -8.14
N ASP A 185 6.21 22.30 -8.10
CA ASP A 185 6.75 21.48 -9.19
C ASP A 185 6.15 20.06 -9.15
N PHE A 186 5.66 19.62 -8.00
CA PHE A 186 5.13 18.28 -7.77
C PHE A 186 3.62 18.27 -7.55
N TYR A 187 3.03 19.36 -7.03
CA TYR A 187 1.62 19.44 -6.62
C TYR A 187 0.86 20.56 -7.33
N LYS A 188 -0.39 20.26 -7.70
CA LYS A 188 -1.39 21.22 -8.16
C LYS A 188 -1.97 21.98 -6.97
N LYS A 189 -2.40 23.21 -7.22
CA LYS A 189 -3.00 24.11 -6.21
C LYS A 189 -4.16 23.50 -5.40
N ALA A 190 -4.95 22.60 -5.99
CA ALA A 190 -6.06 21.93 -5.29
C ALA A 190 -5.60 20.84 -4.30
N GLU A 191 -4.36 20.38 -4.39
CA GLU A 191 -3.77 19.35 -3.53
C GLU A 191 -3.07 19.96 -2.29
N PHE A 192 -3.33 21.24 -2.00
CA PHE A 192 -2.72 21.95 -0.88
C PHE A 192 -3.70 22.07 0.28
N ALA A 193 -3.27 21.58 1.46
CA ALA A 193 -4.03 21.72 2.71
C ALA A 193 -4.03 23.17 3.22
N SER A 194 -2.91 23.87 2.99
CA SER A 194 -2.71 25.28 3.28
C SER A 194 -1.90 25.91 2.15
N SER A 195 -1.66 27.22 2.17
CA SER A 195 -0.90 27.89 1.10
C SER A 195 0.53 27.36 0.89
N VAL A 196 1.06 26.56 1.81
CA VAL A 196 2.46 26.10 1.80
C VAL A 196 2.60 24.59 1.77
N ASN A 197 1.70 23.85 2.45
CA ASN A 197 1.88 22.42 2.67
C ASN A 197 0.91 21.59 1.80
N PRO A 198 1.43 20.74 0.90
CA PRO A 198 0.60 19.81 0.15
C PRO A 198 0.10 18.64 1.03
N TYR A 199 -1.02 18.05 0.63
CA TYR A 199 -1.53 16.82 1.22
C TYR A 199 -0.57 15.66 0.96
N GLY A 200 -0.43 14.79 1.96
CA GLY A 200 0.45 13.63 1.88
C GLY A 200 -0.20 12.41 1.23
N PHE A 201 -1.52 12.28 1.33
CA PHE A 201 -2.26 11.07 0.98
C PHE A 201 -3.53 11.38 0.18
N PHE A 202 -3.77 10.52 -0.81
CA PHE A 202 -4.84 10.67 -1.80
C PHE A 202 -5.66 9.37 -1.89
N PRO A 203 -6.98 9.47 -2.09
CA PRO A 203 -7.84 8.29 -2.21
C PRO A 203 -7.52 7.53 -3.50
N HIS A 204 -7.86 6.25 -3.55
CA HIS A 204 -7.63 5.39 -4.71
C HIS A 204 -8.23 5.97 -6.00
N SER A 205 -9.35 6.69 -5.93
CA SER A 205 -9.97 7.34 -7.09
C SER A 205 -9.12 8.47 -7.71
N TYR A 206 -8.08 8.95 -7.05
CA TYR A 206 -7.28 10.09 -7.50
C TYR A 206 -5.97 9.65 -8.20
N ASP A 207 -5.72 10.22 -9.38
CA ASP A 207 -4.52 10.04 -10.19
C ASP A 207 -3.49 11.13 -9.83
N GLY A 208 -2.49 10.78 -9.03
CA GLY A 208 -1.41 11.69 -8.64
C GLY A 208 -0.49 12.11 -9.78
N GLN A 209 -0.41 11.38 -10.90
CA GLN A 209 0.42 11.80 -12.03
C GLN A 209 -0.30 12.85 -12.86
N LYS A 210 -1.59 12.62 -13.14
CA LYS A 210 -2.40 13.56 -13.93
C LYS A 210 -2.99 14.68 -13.08
N GLY A 211 -3.00 14.54 -11.76
CA GLY A 211 -3.58 15.44 -10.77
C GLY A 211 -5.08 15.64 -10.96
N GLY A 212 -5.84 14.56 -10.97
CA GLY A 212 -7.30 14.55 -11.18
C GLY A 212 -7.87 13.16 -10.91
N ASP A 213 -9.14 12.92 -11.25
CA ASP A 213 -9.74 11.60 -11.05
C ASP A 213 -9.18 10.57 -12.05
N LYS A 214 -8.98 9.33 -11.56
CA LYS A 214 -8.63 8.19 -12.40
C LYS A 214 -9.79 7.84 -13.35
N PRO A 215 -9.50 7.26 -14.53
CA PRO A 215 -10.53 6.67 -15.38
C PRO A 215 -11.34 5.61 -14.63
N MET A 216 -12.66 5.57 -14.84
CA MET A 216 -13.55 4.63 -14.14
C MET A 216 -13.16 3.15 -14.32
N ALA A 217 -12.52 2.79 -15.44
CA ALA A 217 -12.03 1.43 -15.70
C ALA A 217 -10.84 1.03 -14.82
N GLU A 218 -10.13 2.00 -14.24
CA GLU A 218 -8.94 1.81 -13.40
C GLU A 218 -9.28 1.92 -11.90
N VAL A 219 -10.51 2.31 -11.56
CA VAL A 219 -10.97 2.48 -10.18
C VAL A 219 -11.84 1.30 -9.76
N PHE A 220 -11.48 0.68 -8.64
CA PHE A 220 -12.31 -0.33 -8.00
C PHE A 220 -13.36 0.34 -7.11
N PRO A 221 -14.67 0.24 -7.42
CA PRO A 221 -15.71 0.96 -6.70
C PRO A 221 -15.77 0.63 -5.20
N GLU A 222 -15.39 -0.59 -4.82
CA GLU A 222 -15.45 -1.04 -3.42
C GLU A 222 -14.38 -0.39 -2.54
N ILE A 223 -13.34 0.19 -3.14
CA ILE A 223 -12.21 0.81 -2.44
C ILE A 223 -11.89 2.20 -2.99
N SER A 224 -12.81 2.84 -3.72
CA SER A 224 -12.55 4.13 -4.39
C SER A 224 -12.20 5.24 -3.40
N GLY A 225 -12.80 5.21 -2.20
CA GLY A 225 -12.50 6.14 -1.11
C GLY A 225 -11.42 5.66 -0.14
N ASP A 226 -10.82 4.49 -0.38
CA ASP A 226 -9.74 3.97 0.48
C ASP A 226 -8.42 4.63 0.07
N PHE A 227 -7.50 4.76 1.02
CA PHE A 227 -6.15 5.24 0.76
C PHE A 227 -5.22 4.05 0.60
N LEU A 228 -4.66 3.89 -0.58
CA LEU A 228 -3.81 2.76 -0.93
C LEU A 228 -2.34 3.21 -1.00
N LEU A 229 -1.48 2.47 -0.32
CA LEU A 229 -0.04 2.66 -0.36
C LEU A 229 0.60 1.36 -0.82
N PHE A 230 1.60 1.47 -1.70
CA PHE A 230 2.26 0.32 -2.30
C PHE A 230 3.74 0.30 -1.93
N PHE A 231 4.19 -0.83 -1.40
CA PHE A 231 5.60 -1.16 -1.20
C PHE A 231 5.98 -2.18 -2.27
N ASP A 232 6.43 -1.67 -3.41
CA ASP A 232 6.78 -2.46 -4.58
C ASP A 232 8.07 -3.29 -4.35
N GLU A 233 8.19 -4.46 -5.01
CA GLU A 233 9.37 -5.32 -4.95
C GLU A 233 10.66 -4.61 -5.43
N HIS A 234 10.50 -3.58 -6.27
CA HIS A 234 11.57 -2.72 -6.78
C HIS A 234 12.13 -1.73 -5.75
N VAL A 235 11.42 -1.48 -4.65
CA VAL A 235 11.82 -0.50 -3.64
C VAL A 235 13.06 -1.00 -2.89
N THR A 236 14.07 -0.13 -2.74
CA THR A 236 15.28 -0.45 -1.96
C THR A 236 14.97 -0.39 -0.46
N SER A 237 15.77 -1.07 0.37
CA SER A 237 15.56 -1.01 1.83
C SER A 237 15.64 0.43 2.38
N VAL A 238 16.55 1.24 1.83
CA VAL A 238 16.72 2.65 2.22
C VAL A 238 15.47 3.46 1.87
N ARG A 239 14.94 3.28 0.64
CA ARG A 239 13.70 3.95 0.23
C ARG A 239 12.50 3.47 1.04
N ALA A 240 12.39 2.18 1.33
CA ALA A 240 11.32 1.64 2.17
C ALA A 240 11.35 2.27 3.58
N SER A 241 12.53 2.45 4.18
CA SER A 241 12.66 3.16 5.46
C SER A 241 12.20 4.62 5.38
N LYS A 242 12.54 5.34 4.29
CA LYS A 242 12.02 6.69 4.04
C LYS A 242 10.50 6.69 3.84
N MET A 243 9.93 5.72 3.13
CA MET A 243 8.48 5.57 2.98
C MET A 243 7.80 5.35 4.33
N ILE A 244 8.37 4.54 5.23
CA ILE A 244 7.85 4.36 6.59
C ILE A 244 7.92 5.68 7.39
N ALA A 245 9.04 6.41 7.28
CA ALA A 245 9.15 7.74 7.89
C ALA A 245 8.10 8.71 7.33
N TYR A 246 7.82 8.65 6.03
CA TYR A 246 6.77 9.44 5.39
C TYR A 246 5.40 9.14 6.01
N LEU A 247 5.07 7.86 6.22
CA LEU A 247 3.79 7.49 6.84
C LEU A 247 3.65 8.01 8.27
N LYS A 248 4.75 7.95 9.03
CA LYS A 248 4.77 8.42 10.41
C LYS A 248 4.68 9.94 10.49
N ASP A 249 5.55 10.66 9.79
CA ASP A 249 5.66 12.11 9.86
C ASP A 249 4.48 12.79 9.13
N GLY A 250 3.88 12.12 8.14
CA GLY A 250 2.73 12.62 7.39
C GLY A 250 1.39 12.40 8.09
N ASN A 251 1.39 11.74 9.25
CA ASN A 251 0.21 11.37 10.01
C ASN A 251 -0.77 10.48 9.22
N PHE A 252 -0.23 9.43 8.57
CA PHE A 252 -1.07 8.48 7.83
C PHE A 252 -2.11 7.84 8.76
N ILE A 253 -1.69 7.42 9.96
CA ILE A 253 -2.58 6.87 10.99
C ILE A 253 -2.94 7.99 11.96
N ASP A 254 -4.22 8.35 12.00
CA ASP A 254 -4.77 9.46 12.78
C ASP A 254 -6.05 9.05 13.55
N GLU A 255 -6.70 10.02 14.18
CA GLU A 255 -7.94 9.79 14.93
C GLU A 255 -9.14 9.39 14.05
N GLN A 256 -9.10 9.69 12.75
CA GLN A 256 -10.14 9.30 11.80
C GLN A 256 -9.96 7.88 11.28
N THR A 257 -8.82 7.24 11.54
CA THR A 257 -8.52 5.90 11.03
C THR A 257 -9.46 4.86 11.65
N SER A 258 -10.28 4.19 10.84
CA SER A 258 -11.12 3.07 11.30
C SER A 258 -10.48 1.72 11.09
N GLU A 259 -9.84 1.53 9.93
CA GLU A 259 -9.33 0.24 9.50
C GLU A 259 -8.05 0.42 8.70
N ILE A 260 -7.04 -0.42 9.00
CA ILE A 260 -5.86 -0.60 8.17
C ILE A 260 -5.80 -2.06 7.75
N THR A 261 -5.71 -2.29 6.45
CA THR A 261 -5.57 -3.63 5.88
C THR A 261 -4.23 -3.73 5.15
N ILE A 262 -3.40 -4.70 5.54
CA ILE A 262 -2.13 -5.01 4.90
C ILE A 262 -2.29 -6.28 4.07
N GLU A 263 -2.14 -6.17 2.75
CA GLU A 263 -2.23 -7.29 1.83
C GLU A 263 -0.86 -7.62 1.24
N MET A 264 -0.51 -8.90 1.23
CA MET A 264 0.69 -9.40 0.56
C MET A 264 0.38 -10.68 -0.19
N ASN A 265 0.86 -10.76 -1.43
CA ASN A 265 0.71 -11.92 -2.29
C ASN A 265 2.06 -12.62 -2.41
N THR A 266 2.09 -13.94 -2.24
CA THR A 266 3.30 -14.75 -2.30
C THR A 266 3.11 -15.98 -3.16
N ILE A 267 4.20 -16.48 -3.73
CA ILE A 267 4.25 -17.73 -4.47
C ILE A 267 5.30 -18.66 -3.87
N ASN A 268 4.91 -19.90 -3.63
CA ASN A 268 5.81 -21.00 -3.34
C ASN A 268 6.05 -21.78 -4.63
N ALA A 269 7.15 -21.48 -5.32
CA ALA A 269 7.47 -22.09 -6.61
C ALA A 269 7.73 -23.60 -6.52
N ARG A 270 8.17 -24.10 -5.35
CA ARG A 270 8.40 -25.54 -5.14
C ARG A 270 7.10 -26.33 -5.11
N ASN A 271 6.07 -25.76 -4.49
CA ASN A 271 4.78 -26.42 -4.30
C ASN A 271 3.71 -25.95 -5.30
N ASN A 272 4.00 -24.95 -6.14
CA ASN A 272 3.06 -24.29 -7.03
C ASN A 272 1.82 -23.73 -6.32
N ILE A 273 2.02 -23.18 -5.11
CA ILE A 273 0.95 -22.59 -4.28
C ILE A 273 1.12 -21.08 -4.28
N LEU A 274 0.08 -20.36 -4.67
CA LEU A 274 -0.08 -18.93 -4.39
C LEU A 274 -0.74 -18.75 -3.05
N CYS A 275 -0.35 -17.69 -2.35
CA CYS A 275 -0.90 -17.36 -1.06
C CYS A 275 -1.13 -15.85 -0.98
N LYS A 276 -2.37 -15.46 -0.66
CA LYS A 276 -2.72 -14.09 -0.28
C LYS A 276 -2.89 -14.03 1.22
N THR A 277 -2.08 -13.20 1.87
CA THR A 277 -2.17 -12.94 3.30
C THR A 277 -2.71 -11.54 3.51
N VAL A 278 -3.73 -11.41 4.35
CA VAL A 278 -4.38 -10.15 4.68
C VAL A 278 -4.35 -10.00 6.20
N PHE A 279 -3.76 -8.91 6.69
CA PHE A 279 -3.84 -8.50 8.09
C PHE A 279 -4.78 -7.30 8.18
N THR A 280 -5.77 -7.36 9.06
CA THR A 280 -6.73 -6.26 9.25
C THR A 280 -6.62 -5.77 10.68
N PHE A 281 -6.38 -4.47 10.84
CA PHE A 281 -6.36 -3.76 12.11
C PHE A 281 -7.57 -2.83 12.14
N THR A 282 -8.43 -2.97 13.14
CA THR A 282 -9.66 -2.18 13.30
C THR A 282 -9.62 -1.40 14.61
N TRP A 283 -9.77 -0.09 14.51
CA TRP A 283 -9.85 0.82 15.64
C TRP A 283 -11.27 0.80 16.21
N GLN A 284 -11.40 0.33 17.44
CA GLN A 284 -12.67 0.34 18.16
C GLN A 284 -12.91 1.72 18.79
N PRO A 285 -14.17 2.12 19.04
CA PRO A 285 -14.51 3.46 19.58
C PRO A 285 -13.85 3.85 20.91
N GLY A 286 -13.23 2.89 21.63
CA GLY A 286 -12.46 3.15 22.85
C GLY A 286 -10.95 3.27 22.64
N GLY A 287 -10.47 3.39 21.40
CA GLY A 287 -9.04 3.41 21.07
C GLY A 287 -8.35 2.04 21.13
N LYS A 288 -9.10 0.96 21.43
CA LYS A 288 -8.58 -0.41 21.35
C LYS A 288 -8.42 -0.80 19.88
N ILE A 289 -7.25 -1.32 19.53
CA ILE A 289 -6.99 -1.88 18.20
C ILE A 289 -7.24 -3.38 18.28
N GLN A 290 -8.22 -3.86 17.52
CA GLN A 290 -8.42 -5.28 17.26
C GLN A 290 -7.66 -5.63 15.99
N TRP A 291 -7.02 -6.80 15.94
CA TRP A 291 -6.39 -7.29 14.72
C TRP A 291 -6.89 -8.69 14.41
N ASP A 292 -6.98 -8.99 13.12
CA ASP A 292 -7.30 -10.31 12.57
C ASP A 292 -6.41 -10.57 11.36
N TYR A 293 -6.30 -11.83 10.95
CA TYR A 293 -5.57 -12.20 9.75
C TYR A 293 -6.29 -13.30 8.99
N SER A 294 -6.19 -13.25 7.66
CA SER A 294 -6.70 -14.29 6.78
C SER A 294 -5.63 -14.68 5.76
N ILE A 295 -5.54 -15.99 5.50
CA ILE A 295 -4.58 -16.57 4.58
C ILE A 295 -5.38 -17.40 3.58
N PHE A 296 -5.25 -17.05 2.30
CA PHE A 296 -5.88 -17.75 1.19
C PHE A 296 -4.78 -18.42 0.37
N SER A 297 -4.72 -19.75 0.40
CA SER A 297 -3.75 -20.52 -0.36
C SER A 297 -4.43 -21.26 -1.51
N VAL A 298 -3.91 -21.09 -2.73
CA VAL A 298 -4.47 -21.66 -3.95
C VAL A 298 -3.36 -22.35 -4.75
N PRO A 299 -3.49 -23.66 -5.06
CA PRO A 299 -2.61 -24.31 -6.03
C PRO A 299 -2.90 -23.79 -7.45
N ILE A 300 -1.88 -23.32 -8.18
CA ILE A 300 -2.06 -22.78 -9.55
C ILE A 300 -2.23 -23.92 -10.56
N TYR A 301 -1.31 -24.89 -10.50
CA TYR A 301 -1.25 -25.96 -11.49
C TYR A 301 -1.84 -27.24 -10.92
N LEU A 302 -3.17 -27.34 -10.95
CA LEU A 302 -3.91 -28.46 -10.37
C LEU A 302 -3.57 -29.81 -10.99
N TYR A 303 -3.18 -29.88 -12.27
CA TYR A 303 -2.92 -31.13 -12.99
C TYR A 303 -1.49 -31.31 -13.55
N ASP A 304 -0.55 -30.39 -13.32
CA ASP A 304 0.76 -30.34 -14.02
C ASP A 304 1.92 -31.11 -13.33
N SER A 305 1.65 -32.16 -12.53
CA SER A 305 2.75 -32.92 -11.87
C SER A 305 2.51 -34.42 -11.90
N GLY A 306 3.57 -35.23 -12.05
CA GLY A 306 3.51 -36.67 -12.38
C GLY A 306 2.75 -37.61 -11.42
N THR A 307 2.24 -37.14 -10.27
CA THR A 307 1.31 -37.89 -9.41
C THR A 307 -0.17 -37.61 -9.72
N LYS A 308 -0.48 -36.62 -10.56
CA LYS A 308 -1.82 -36.03 -10.73
C LYS A 308 -2.68 -36.67 -11.83
N ASP A 309 -2.10 -37.50 -12.70
CA ASP A 309 -2.87 -38.36 -13.60
C ASP A 309 -3.79 -39.32 -12.82
N LYS A 310 -3.39 -39.70 -11.61
CA LYS A 310 -4.20 -40.55 -10.72
C LYS A 310 -5.37 -39.77 -10.10
N GLN A 311 -5.18 -38.48 -9.83
CA GLN A 311 -6.21 -37.64 -9.22
C GLN A 311 -7.34 -37.37 -10.22
N SER A 312 -7.02 -37.00 -11.45
CA SER A 312 -8.05 -36.79 -12.49
C SER A 312 -8.84 -38.07 -12.79
N VAL A 313 -8.16 -39.23 -12.83
CA VAL A 313 -8.84 -40.53 -12.98
C VAL A 313 -9.79 -40.80 -11.82
N LEU A 314 -9.36 -40.56 -10.57
CA LEU A 314 -10.22 -40.75 -9.40
C LEU A 314 -11.41 -39.78 -9.41
N GLU A 315 -11.20 -38.52 -9.83
CA GLU A 315 -12.26 -37.53 -10.00
C GLU A 315 -13.31 -38.01 -11.02
N TYR A 316 -12.91 -38.54 -12.17
CA TYR A 316 -13.84 -39.12 -13.15
C TYR A 316 -14.62 -40.31 -12.59
N VAL A 317 -13.94 -41.19 -11.85
CA VAL A 317 -14.59 -42.34 -11.20
C VAL A 317 -15.64 -41.86 -10.18
N CYS A 318 -15.33 -40.85 -9.37
CA CYS A 318 -16.27 -40.25 -8.43
C CYS A 318 -17.50 -39.65 -9.13
N ILE A 319 -17.33 -38.95 -10.26
CA ILE A 319 -18.44 -38.39 -11.04
C ILE A 319 -19.33 -39.50 -11.60
N ILE A 320 -18.73 -40.58 -12.11
CA ILE A 320 -19.49 -41.73 -12.63
C ILE A 320 -20.31 -42.38 -11.51
N PHE A 321 -19.74 -42.60 -10.33
CA PHE A 321 -20.49 -43.15 -9.20
C PHE A 321 -21.60 -42.21 -8.71
N LEU A 322 -21.34 -40.90 -8.66
CA LEU A 322 -22.38 -39.92 -8.35
C LEU A 322 -23.54 -39.99 -9.35
N ALA A 323 -23.24 -40.07 -10.66
CA ALA A 323 -24.25 -40.19 -11.69
C ALA A 323 -25.05 -41.49 -11.57
N ILE A 324 -24.40 -42.62 -11.29
CA ILE A 324 -25.08 -43.91 -11.07
C ILE A 324 -26.03 -43.82 -9.86
N ASN A 325 -25.57 -43.26 -8.74
CA ASN A 325 -26.39 -43.10 -7.53
C ASN A 325 -27.60 -42.18 -7.76
N MET A 326 -27.39 -41.05 -8.45
CA MET A 326 -28.49 -40.15 -8.84
C MET A 326 -29.53 -40.83 -9.74
N LEU A 327 -29.08 -41.62 -10.72
CA LEU A 327 -29.97 -42.37 -11.60
C LEU A 327 -30.74 -43.47 -10.84
N SER A 328 -30.10 -44.10 -9.85
CA SER A 328 -30.74 -45.08 -8.96
C SER A 328 -31.85 -44.42 -8.13
N GLU A 329 -31.59 -43.29 -7.47
CA GLU A 329 -32.62 -42.58 -6.69
C GLU A 329 -33.73 -42.02 -7.58
N LEU A 330 -33.40 -41.54 -8.78
CA LEU A 330 -34.41 -41.12 -9.74
C LEU A 330 -35.30 -42.30 -10.16
N TYR A 331 -34.71 -43.48 -10.38
CA TYR A 331 -35.47 -44.69 -10.69
C TYR A 331 -36.41 -45.09 -9.54
N ASP A 332 -35.95 -45.03 -8.29
CA ASP A 332 -36.76 -45.35 -7.12
C ASP A 332 -37.89 -44.34 -6.91
N LEU A 333 -37.63 -43.05 -7.15
CA LEU A 333 -38.66 -42.01 -7.19
C LEU A 333 -39.71 -42.32 -8.27
N LEU A 334 -39.29 -42.61 -9.50
CA LEU A 334 -40.20 -42.96 -10.61
C LEU A 334 -41.02 -44.22 -10.29
N ARG A 335 -40.43 -45.20 -9.61
CA ARG A 335 -41.13 -46.41 -9.16
C ARG A 335 -42.16 -46.10 -8.07
N ALA A 336 -41.85 -45.21 -7.13
CA ALA A 336 -42.77 -44.75 -6.11
C ALA A 336 -43.96 -43.97 -6.71
N VAL A 337 -43.69 -43.12 -7.71
CA VAL A 337 -44.71 -42.41 -8.50
C VAL A 337 -45.64 -43.38 -9.21
N LYS A 338 -45.09 -44.36 -9.95
CA LYS A 338 -45.88 -45.38 -10.66
C LYS A 338 -46.76 -46.23 -9.74
N ARG A 339 -46.35 -46.41 -8.49
CA ARG A 339 -47.10 -47.16 -7.47
C ARG A 339 -48.04 -46.28 -6.62
N PHE A 340 -48.18 -44.99 -6.93
CA PHE A 340 -48.95 -44.01 -6.16
C PHE A 340 -48.54 -43.92 -4.67
N ASN A 341 -47.29 -44.28 -4.34
CA ASN A 341 -46.75 -44.32 -2.98
C ASN A 341 -45.73 -43.19 -2.71
N ILE A 342 -45.91 -42.04 -3.36
CA ILE A 342 -44.99 -40.88 -3.28
C ILE A 342 -44.85 -40.39 -1.84
N PHE A 343 -45.93 -40.37 -1.06
CA PHE A 343 -45.89 -39.92 0.33
C PHE A 343 -44.98 -40.77 1.20
N LYS A 344 -44.92 -42.09 0.98
CA LYS A 344 -44.01 -42.97 1.73
C LYS A 344 -42.55 -42.66 1.40
N TYR A 345 -42.26 -42.35 0.13
CA TYR A 345 -40.92 -41.94 -0.30
C TYR A 345 -40.55 -40.58 0.31
N LEU A 346 -41.44 -39.59 0.26
CA LEU A 346 -41.19 -38.24 0.81
C LEU A 346 -41.15 -38.18 2.34
N LEU A 347 -41.80 -39.11 3.03
CA LEU A 347 -41.75 -39.18 4.50
C LEU A 347 -40.52 -39.92 5.02
N SER A 348 -39.73 -40.57 4.14
CA SER A 348 -38.50 -41.24 4.53
C SER A 348 -37.38 -40.20 4.74
N PRO A 349 -36.85 -40.02 5.97
CA PRO A 349 -35.76 -39.09 6.21
C PRO A 349 -34.46 -39.47 5.50
N ALA A 350 -34.25 -40.77 5.23
CA ALA A 350 -33.09 -41.25 4.49
C ALA A 350 -33.05 -40.69 3.07
N ASN A 351 -34.19 -40.70 2.37
CA ASN A 351 -34.28 -40.20 1.01
C ASN A 351 -33.94 -38.70 0.95
N TRP A 352 -34.39 -37.91 1.92
CA TRP A 352 -34.03 -36.49 2.02
C TRP A 352 -32.53 -36.28 2.24
N LEU A 353 -31.90 -37.12 3.05
CA LEU A 353 -30.47 -37.09 3.27
C LEU A 353 -29.70 -37.40 1.97
N ASP A 354 -30.15 -38.40 1.20
CA ASP A 354 -29.57 -38.74 -0.11
C ASP A 354 -29.71 -37.59 -1.12
N TRP A 355 -30.90 -36.99 -1.23
CA TRP A 355 -31.12 -35.83 -2.10
C TRP A 355 -30.25 -34.64 -1.70
N CYS A 356 -30.17 -34.32 -0.40
CA CYS A 356 -29.29 -33.27 0.11
C CYS A 356 -27.82 -33.57 -0.19
N HIS A 357 -27.37 -34.80 0.03
CA HIS A 357 -26.01 -35.24 -0.32
C HIS A 357 -25.74 -34.99 -1.80
N PHE A 358 -26.61 -35.44 -2.71
CA PHE A 358 -26.41 -35.29 -4.15
C PHE A 358 -26.39 -33.83 -4.59
N VAL A 359 -27.27 -32.98 -4.05
CA VAL A 359 -27.28 -31.55 -4.35
C VAL A 359 -25.97 -30.91 -3.92
N ILE A 360 -25.53 -31.15 -2.68
CA ILE A 360 -24.29 -30.55 -2.15
C ILE A 360 -23.07 -31.09 -2.89
N MET A 361 -23.02 -32.39 -3.21
CA MET A 361 -21.93 -32.99 -3.99
C MET A 361 -21.87 -32.42 -5.41
N SER A 362 -23.02 -32.16 -6.03
CA SER A 362 -23.08 -31.53 -7.37
C SER A 362 -22.59 -30.09 -7.33
N ILE A 363 -22.97 -29.32 -6.31
CA ILE A 363 -22.48 -27.95 -6.09
C ILE A 363 -20.97 -27.98 -5.86
N ALA A 364 -20.47 -28.89 -5.02
CA ALA A 364 -19.04 -29.06 -4.78
C ALA A 364 -18.30 -29.37 -6.09
N TRP A 365 -18.82 -30.28 -6.91
CA TRP A 365 -18.22 -30.61 -8.21
C TRP A 365 -18.22 -29.42 -9.17
N TRP A 366 -19.32 -28.67 -9.24
CA TRP A 366 -19.39 -27.44 -10.04
C TRP A 366 -18.37 -26.40 -9.59
N LEU A 367 -18.23 -26.17 -8.28
CA LEU A 367 -17.23 -25.26 -7.71
C LEU A 367 -15.80 -25.73 -8.02
N TRP A 368 -15.53 -27.03 -7.98
CA TRP A 368 -14.23 -27.59 -8.37
C TRP A 368 -13.93 -27.34 -9.85
N TYR A 369 -14.91 -27.60 -10.73
CA TYR A 369 -14.77 -27.33 -12.16
C TYR A 369 -14.48 -25.85 -12.44
N GLN A 370 -15.20 -24.94 -11.77
CA GLN A 370 -14.92 -23.51 -11.85
C GLN A 370 -13.52 -23.18 -11.36
N GLN A 371 -13.08 -23.76 -10.24
CA GLN A 371 -11.73 -23.57 -9.71
C GLN A 371 -10.65 -24.03 -10.72
N VAL A 372 -10.84 -25.19 -11.34
CA VAL A 372 -9.94 -25.71 -12.39
C VAL A 372 -9.87 -24.77 -13.57
N ASN A 373 -11.01 -24.30 -14.07
CA ASN A 373 -11.04 -23.38 -15.20
C ASN A 373 -10.33 -22.06 -14.86
N LEU A 374 -10.65 -21.46 -13.71
CA LEU A 374 -10.05 -20.19 -13.29
C LEU A 374 -8.54 -20.33 -13.06
N THR A 375 -8.09 -21.40 -12.39
CA THR A 375 -6.66 -21.64 -12.17
C THR A 375 -5.88 -21.94 -13.45
N SER A 376 -6.49 -22.65 -14.42
CA SER A 376 -5.85 -22.94 -15.72
C SER A 376 -5.60 -21.68 -16.57
N GLN A 377 -6.47 -20.68 -16.42
CA GLN A 377 -6.35 -19.39 -17.11
C GLN A 377 -5.50 -18.40 -16.32
N PHE A 378 -5.25 -18.68 -15.04
CA PHE A 378 -4.53 -17.78 -14.15
C PHE A 378 -3.04 -17.77 -14.46
N LYS A 379 -2.56 -16.67 -15.04
CA LYS A 379 -1.13 -16.43 -15.27
C LYS A 379 -0.59 -15.51 -14.19
N VAL A 380 0.40 -15.99 -13.46
CA VAL A 380 1.15 -15.16 -12.52
C VAL A 380 2.08 -14.27 -13.34
N ASP A 381 1.75 -13.00 -13.43
CA ASP A 381 2.71 -12.00 -13.87
C ASP A 381 3.65 -11.64 -12.70
N THR A 382 4.92 -11.39 -13.01
CA THR A 382 5.92 -10.97 -12.02
C THR A 382 6.51 -9.64 -12.49
N GLY A 383 6.82 -8.71 -11.59
CA GLY A 383 7.32 -7.40 -11.98
C GLY A 383 6.25 -6.32 -12.09
N TYR A 384 5.18 -6.37 -11.29
CA TYR A 384 4.20 -5.28 -11.24
C TYR A 384 4.88 -3.99 -10.75
N THR A 385 5.06 -3.01 -11.63
CA THR A 385 5.62 -1.68 -11.30
C THR A 385 4.49 -0.73 -10.93
N VAL A 386 3.93 -0.90 -9.73
CA VAL A 386 2.76 -0.11 -9.30
C VAL A 386 3.16 1.33 -9.01
N LEU A 387 4.37 1.54 -8.48
CA LEU A 387 4.90 2.89 -8.27
C LEU A 387 5.41 3.48 -9.59
N ALA A 388 5.11 4.75 -9.83
CA ALA A 388 5.51 5.46 -11.05
C ALA A 388 7.05 5.56 -11.21
N SER A 389 7.77 5.61 -10.09
CA SER A 389 9.22 5.73 -10.08
C SER A 389 9.82 5.15 -8.80
N PRO A 390 9.87 3.81 -8.69
CA PRO A 390 10.38 3.15 -7.49
C PRO A 390 11.89 3.35 -7.30
N ALA A 391 12.63 3.69 -8.36
CA ALA A 391 14.08 3.84 -8.34
C ALA A 391 14.57 5.28 -8.09
N ASP A 392 13.73 6.30 -8.33
CA ASP A 392 14.15 7.69 -8.25
C ASP A 392 13.99 8.25 -6.83
N GLU A 393 15.09 8.29 -6.08
CA GLU A 393 15.10 8.75 -4.69
C GLU A 393 14.91 10.28 -4.54
N THR A 394 14.89 11.02 -5.66
CA THR A 394 14.77 12.49 -5.64
C THR A 394 13.33 12.99 -5.69
N GLN A 395 12.35 12.09 -5.85
CA GLN A 395 10.95 12.46 -5.93
C GLN A 395 10.36 12.75 -4.56
N ALA A 396 9.63 13.86 -4.44
CA ALA A 396 8.86 14.19 -3.25
C ALA A 396 7.67 13.23 -3.04
N ARG A 397 7.03 12.79 -4.12
CA ARG A 397 5.84 11.90 -4.07
C ARG A 397 6.24 10.43 -3.93
N PHE A 398 6.40 9.95 -2.70
CA PHE A 398 6.81 8.58 -2.42
C PHE A 398 5.82 7.50 -2.89
N PHE A 399 4.51 7.80 -2.87
CA PHE A 399 3.43 6.84 -3.13
C PHE A 399 2.68 7.11 -4.44
N MET A 400 3.26 7.87 -5.37
CA MET A 400 2.66 8.10 -6.67
C MET A 400 2.64 6.80 -7.47
N THR A 401 1.45 6.38 -7.90
CA THR A 401 1.24 5.14 -8.66
C THR A 401 1.13 5.39 -10.16
N ASP A 402 1.43 4.37 -10.96
CA ASP A 402 0.92 4.26 -12.32
C ASP A 402 -0.47 3.64 -12.26
N SER A 403 -1.49 4.39 -12.71
CA SER A 403 -2.89 3.99 -12.55
C SER A 403 -3.23 2.69 -13.29
N LYS A 404 -2.55 2.39 -14.41
CA LYS A 404 -2.78 1.16 -15.19
C LYS A 404 -2.14 -0.04 -14.51
N GLU A 405 -0.90 0.09 -14.07
CA GLU A 405 -0.20 -1.01 -13.37
C GLU A 405 -0.82 -1.27 -12.00
N GLU A 406 -1.28 -0.23 -11.30
CA GLU A 406 -2.07 -0.34 -10.08
C GLU A 406 -3.36 -1.15 -10.33
N ALA A 407 -4.15 -0.77 -11.33
CA ALA A 407 -5.40 -1.46 -11.65
C ALA A 407 -5.16 -2.93 -12.02
N LYS A 408 -4.12 -3.20 -12.82
CA LYS A 408 -3.70 -4.57 -13.19
C LYS A 408 -3.31 -5.40 -11.96
N PHE A 409 -2.53 -4.83 -11.05
CA PHE A 409 -2.12 -5.50 -9.81
C PHE A 409 -3.29 -5.73 -8.84
N LEU A 410 -4.19 -4.75 -8.69
CA LEU A 410 -5.40 -4.91 -7.87
C LEU A 410 -6.34 -5.97 -8.45
N ALA A 411 -6.50 -6.03 -9.78
CA ALA A 411 -7.27 -7.07 -10.46
C ALA A 411 -6.68 -8.47 -10.21
N PHE A 412 -5.35 -8.60 -10.28
CA PHE A 412 -4.64 -9.83 -9.92
C PHE A 412 -4.90 -10.22 -8.46
N SER A 413 -4.74 -9.27 -7.53
CA SER A 413 -4.96 -9.50 -6.10
C SER A 413 -6.42 -9.86 -5.76
N LYS A 414 -7.39 -9.28 -6.46
CA LYS A 414 -8.83 -9.62 -6.35
C LYS A 414 -9.09 -11.03 -6.89
N SER A 415 -8.57 -11.35 -8.07
CA SER A 415 -8.71 -12.68 -8.68
C SER A 415 -8.14 -13.79 -7.79
N LEU A 416 -7.01 -13.54 -7.11
CA LEU A 416 -6.44 -14.49 -6.15
C LEU A 416 -7.32 -14.68 -4.90
N TYR A 417 -7.92 -13.60 -4.40
CA TYR A 417 -8.89 -13.68 -3.31
C TYR A 417 -10.12 -14.49 -3.70
N ASP A 418 -10.68 -14.23 -4.87
CA ASP A 418 -11.87 -14.94 -5.38
C ASP A 418 -11.59 -16.44 -5.59
N LEU A 419 -10.42 -16.79 -6.14
CA LEU A 419 -9.92 -18.17 -6.22
C LEU A 419 -9.82 -18.83 -4.84
N GLY A 420 -9.32 -18.10 -3.84
CA GLY A 420 -9.21 -18.59 -2.46
C GLY A 420 -10.57 -18.84 -1.82
N GLN A 421 -11.52 -17.91 -2.01
CA GLN A 421 -12.88 -18.04 -1.49
C GLN A 421 -13.67 -19.17 -2.16
N ASN A 422 -13.51 -19.35 -3.47
CA ASN A 422 -14.10 -20.46 -4.21
C ASN A 422 -13.57 -21.81 -3.68
N LEU A 423 -12.26 -21.93 -3.49
CA LEU A 423 -11.65 -23.15 -2.93
C LEU A 423 -12.10 -23.43 -1.49
N ARG A 424 -12.23 -22.39 -0.66
CA ARG A 424 -12.76 -22.52 0.71
C ARG A 424 -14.22 -22.98 0.70
N THR A 425 -15.05 -22.40 -0.16
CA THR A 425 -16.45 -22.79 -0.32
C THR A 425 -16.55 -24.23 -0.79
N TYR A 426 -15.76 -24.63 -1.78
CA TYR A 426 -15.64 -26.02 -2.21
C TYR A 426 -15.29 -26.96 -1.03
N THR A 427 -14.26 -26.62 -0.26
CA THR A 427 -13.80 -27.43 0.88
C THR A 427 -14.90 -27.59 1.93
N ASN A 428 -15.63 -26.52 2.23
CA ASN A 428 -16.78 -26.57 3.15
C ASN A 428 -17.88 -27.49 2.61
N MET A 429 -18.24 -27.39 1.33
CA MET A 429 -19.26 -28.24 0.72
C MET A 429 -18.84 -29.72 0.73
N THR A 430 -17.59 -30.03 0.39
CA THR A 430 -17.08 -31.41 0.47
C THR A 430 -17.09 -31.95 1.90
N SER A 431 -16.78 -31.11 2.90
CA SER A 431 -16.82 -31.48 4.32
C SER A 431 -18.26 -31.81 4.76
N ILE A 432 -19.24 -31.03 4.30
CA ILE A 432 -20.66 -31.33 4.54
C ILE A 432 -21.05 -32.64 3.85
N CYS A 433 -20.61 -32.89 2.61
CA CYS A 433 -20.86 -34.16 1.92
C CYS A 433 -20.32 -35.37 2.69
N VAL A 434 -19.12 -35.25 3.28
CA VAL A 434 -18.50 -36.32 4.08
C VAL A 434 -19.28 -36.57 5.37
N ILE A 435 -19.88 -35.55 5.98
CA ILE A 435 -20.73 -35.71 7.18
C ILE A 435 -22.08 -36.33 6.83
N LEU A 436 -22.60 -36.07 5.62
CA LEU A 436 -23.85 -36.64 5.14
C LEU A 436 -23.70 -38.07 4.60
N PHE A 437 -22.49 -38.56 4.37
CA PHE A 437 -22.21 -39.93 3.96
C PHE A 437 -22.00 -40.82 5.19
#